data_AF-A0A371QJ88-F1
#
_entry.id   AF-A0A371QJ88-F1
#
_cell.length_a   1.000
_cell.length_b   1.000
_cell.length_c   1.000
_cell.angle_alpha   90.00
_cell.angle_beta   90.00
_cell.angle_gamma   90.00
#
_symmetry.space_group_name_H-M   'P 1'
#
loop_
_entity.id
_entity.type
_entity.pdbx_description
1 polymer ?
#
loop_
_entity_poly.entity_id
_entity_poly.type
_entity_poly.pdbx_seq_one_letter_code
_entity_poly.pdbx_strand_id
1 'polypeptide(L)'
;MTSFYKHQTFSQITNPAYSVFRVKTVNQLNNPENLAKMLVKRTFDHIYNGSLSKAVNRKINLYKTKILHSKIGNLAPVPDEIITIDPTKICGHMDVETASSFQFFTGYSSGAVIHYEWDKAKDVEYVNFQNLELFKSCKRRWIHGCSWEETELYQFYVECLNNGIPCRFNTIKELEERYEKLDQIFEEVKSTRKMSDKHSDLVKISVAKDGRLIWGPDGRHRVCIALLAGLESMPARVGFIHFESLDYFQTMRFK
;
A
#
# COMPACT_ATOMS: atom_id res chain seq x y z
N MET A 1 -59.69 -26.49 -11.59
CA MET A 1 -58.46 -25.88 -11.03
C MET A 1 -58.09 -24.70 -11.95
N THR A 2 -58.95 -23.69 -12.17
CA THR A 2 -59.26 -22.50 -11.31
C THR A 2 -57.99 -21.81 -10.83
N SER A 3 -57.49 -20.75 -11.49
CA SER A 3 -57.93 -19.33 -11.54
C SER A 3 -58.11 -18.71 -10.15
N PHE A 4 -57.34 -17.67 -9.81
CA PHE A 4 -57.82 -16.28 -9.73
C PHE A 4 -56.74 -15.33 -9.15
N TYR A 5 -56.47 -14.27 -9.91
CA TYR A 5 -55.93 -12.99 -9.45
C TYR A 5 -56.83 -12.39 -8.35
N LYS A 6 -56.25 -11.78 -7.31
CA LYS A 6 -56.93 -10.79 -6.47
C LYS A 6 -56.08 -9.53 -6.34
N HIS A 7 -56.56 -8.48 -7.01
CA HIS A 7 -56.30 -7.09 -6.66
C HIS A 7 -56.86 -6.77 -5.28
N GLN A 8 -56.13 -6.00 -4.49
CA GLN A 8 -56.71 -5.07 -3.52
C GLN A 8 -55.97 -3.73 -3.59
N THR A 9 -56.73 -2.70 -3.92
CA THR A 9 -56.39 -1.27 -3.89
C THR A 9 -56.96 -0.61 -2.64
N PHE A 10 -56.43 0.59 -2.34
CA PHE A 10 -56.74 1.54 -1.25
C PHE A 10 -56.13 1.19 0.12
N SER A 11 -55.48 2.11 0.84
CA SER A 11 -55.73 3.55 0.95
C SER A 11 -54.45 4.37 1.23
N GLN A 12 -54.56 5.65 0.91
CA GLN A 12 -53.62 6.72 1.20
C GLN A 12 -53.34 6.83 2.70
N ILE A 13 -52.06 6.88 3.08
CA ILE A 13 -51.62 7.56 4.30
C ILE A 13 -50.63 8.63 3.88
N THR A 14 -51.15 9.85 3.77
CA THR A 14 -50.37 11.09 3.73
C THR A 14 -49.67 11.24 5.09
N ASN A 15 -48.34 11.23 5.11
CA ASN A 15 -47.59 11.67 6.29
C ASN A 15 -46.85 12.98 5.94
N PRO A 16 -47.29 14.14 6.47
CA PRO A 16 -46.89 15.47 6.01
C PRO A 16 -45.59 15.98 6.67
N ALA A 17 -44.58 15.13 6.85
CA ALA A 17 -43.32 15.52 7.50
C ALA A 17 -42.14 15.79 6.53
N TYR A 18 -42.36 15.66 5.21
CA TYR A 18 -41.34 15.92 4.19
C TYR A 18 -41.63 17.21 3.40
N SER A 19 -41.77 18.31 4.11
CA SER A 19 -41.59 19.64 3.53
C SER A 19 -41.19 20.58 4.66
N VAL A 20 -40.40 21.60 4.32
CA VAL A 20 -39.70 22.51 5.25
C VAL A 20 -38.40 21.94 5.79
N PHE A 21 -37.30 22.16 5.06
CA PHE A 21 -36.12 22.89 5.54
C PHE A 21 -35.13 22.97 4.37
N ARG A 22 -35.50 23.77 3.37
CA ARG A 22 -34.55 24.27 2.37
C ARG A 22 -34.04 25.62 2.88
N VAL A 23 -32.71 25.76 2.85
CA VAL A 23 -31.94 27.01 3.00
C VAL A 23 -31.78 27.53 4.42
N LYS A 24 -30.63 27.22 5.03
CA LYS A 24 -29.69 28.18 5.64
C LYS A 24 -28.52 27.44 6.31
N THR A 25 -27.48 27.08 5.55
CA THR A 25 -26.14 26.82 6.10
C THR A 25 -25.12 26.64 4.98
N VAL A 26 -24.78 27.75 4.30
CA VAL A 26 -23.54 27.79 3.51
C VAL A 26 -22.39 28.39 4.34
N ASN A 27 -22.70 29.17 5.40
CA ASN A 27 -21.67 29.82 6.21
C ASN A 27 -21.23 29.07 7.49
N GLN A 28 -21.88 27.96 7.86
CA GLN A 28 -21.48 27.17 9.04
C GLN A 28 -20.55 25.98 8.74
N LEU A 29 -20.27 25.72 7.46
CA LEU A 29 -19.44 24.59 7.00
C LEU A 29 -17.93 24.87 7.08
N ASN A 30 -17.51 26.09 7.44
CA ASN A 30 -16.10 26.46 7.60
C ASN A 30 -15.57 26.23 9.02
N ASN A 31 -16.39 25.76 9.97
CA ASN A 31 -15.96 25.43 11.32
C ASN A 31 -15.78 23.90 11.47
N PRO A 32 -14.54 23.39 11.66
CA PRO A 32 -14.25 21.96 11.81
C PRO A 32 -15.03 21.28 12.95
N GLU A 33 -15.33 22.00 14.03
CA GLU A 33 -16.08 21.45 15.17
C GLU A 33 -17.56 21.23 14.84
N ASN A 34 -18.15 22.10 14.01
CA ASN A 34 -19.55 21.95 13.60
C ASN A 34 -19.70 20.81 12.59
N LEU A 35 -18.71 20.62 11.73
CA LEU A 35 -18.66 19.47 10.82
C LEU A 35 -18.49 18.15 11.61
N ALA A 36 -17.64 18.13 12.63
CA ALA A 36 -17.47 16.99 13.53
C ALA A 36 -18.76 16.67 14.30
N LYS A 37 -19.43 17.67 14.88
CA LYS A 37 -20.71 17.51 15.60
C LYS A 37 -21.83 17.02 14.67
N MET A 38 -21.88 17.52 13.43
CA MET A 38 -22.89 17.09 12.45
C MET A 38 -22.65 15.67 11.94
N LEU A 39 -21.38 15.28 11.75
CA LEU A 39 -21.01 13.91 11.38
C LEU A 39 -21.34 12.94 12.51
N VAL A 40 -21.03 13.28 13.77
CA VAL A 40 -21.35 12.48 14.96
C VAL A 40 -22.86 12.29 15.15
N LYS A 41 -23.66 13.34 14.92
CA LYS A 41 -25.13 13.27 15.07
C LYS A 41 -25.80 12.45 13.96
N ARG A 42 -25.28 12.48 12.72
CA ARG A 42 -25.80 11.62 11.63
C ARG A 42 -25.38 10.16 11.74
N THR A 43 -24.29 9.86 12.45
CA THR A 43 -23.82 8.48 12.62
C THR A 43 -24.50 7.71 13.74
N PHE A 44 -25.17 8.38 14.68
CA PHE A 44 -25.75 7.70 15.84
C PHE A 44 -27.01 6.87 15.53
N ASP A 45 -27.76 7.21 14.49
CA ASP A 45 -29.04 6.54 14.20
C ASP A 45 -28.92 5.31 13.26
N HIS A 46 -27.74 5.02 12.69
CA HIS A 46 -27.56 3.96 11.68
C HIS A 46 -26.36 3.04 11.94
N ILE A 47 -26.02 2.80 13.21
CA ILE A 47 -25.02 1.80 13.61
C ILE A 47 -25.67 0.41 13.61
N TYR A 48 -26.02 -0.09 12.43
CA TYR A 48 -26.21 -1.52 12.20
C TYR A 48 -25.83 -1.77 10.74
N ASN A 49 -24.87 -2.67 10.52
CA ASN A 49 -24.20 -3.02 9.25
C ASN A 49 -22.90 -2.23 9.00
N GLY A 50 -21.76 -2.83 9.38
CA GLY A 50 -20.40 -2.27 9.36
C GLY A 50 -19.81 -1.75 8.04
N SER A 51 -20.62 -1.57 6.99
CA SER A 51 -20.26 -0.82 5.78
C SER A 51 -20.26 0.70 6.02
N LEU A 52 -21.20 1.20 6.83
CA LEU A 52 -21.32 2.63 7.12
C LEU A 52 -20.13 3.14 7.97
N SER A 53 -19.64 2.31 8.91
CA SER A 53 -18.48 2.66 9.75
C SER A 53 -17.18 2.77 8.93
N LYS A 54 -16.96 1.89 7.94
CA LYS A 54 -15.82 1.98 7.01
C LYS A 54 -15.87 3.26 6.17
N ALA A 55 -17.04 3.61 5.63
CA ALA A 55 -17.21 4.83 4.82
C ALA A 55 -16.98 6.12 5.63
N VAL A 56 -17.46 6.14 6.88
CA VAL A 56 -17.24 7.26 7.82
C VAL A 56 -15.76 7.35 8.20
N ASN A 57 -15.14 6.23 8.59
CA ASN A 57 -13.72 6.18 8.95
C ASN A 57 -12.83 6.63 7.78
N ARG A 58 -13.17 6.24 6.55
CA ARG A 58 -12.52 6.75 5.34
C ARG A 58 -12.61 8.26 5.23
N LYS A 59 -13.80 8.85 5.35
CA LYS A 59 -13.96 10.31 5.27
C LYS A 59 -13.15 11.03 6.34
N ILE A 60 -13.14 10.50 7.57
CA ILE A 60 -12.37 11.04 8.69
C ILE A 60 -10.88 10.98 8.39
N ASN A 61 -10.35 9.81 8.00
CA ASN A 61 -8.93 9.61 7.75
C ASN A 61 -8.43 10.42 6.55
N LEU A 62 -9.22 10.50 5.47
CA LEU A 62 -8.95 11.35 4.32
C LEU A 62 -8.84 12.83 4.73
N TYR A 63 -9.80 13.31 5.52
CA TYR A 63 -9.81 14.71 5.98
C TYR A 63 -8.62 15.01 6.88
N LYS A 64 -8.31 14.11 7.83
CA LYS A 64 -7.15 14.24 8.71
C LYS A 64 -5.83 14.27 7.94
N THR A 65 -5.68 13.38 6.95
CA THR A 65 -4.48 13.32 6.08
C THR A 65 -4.31 14.62 5.30
N LYS A 66 -5.40 15.14 4.71
CA LYS A 66 -5.38 16.41 3.97
C LYS A 66 -5.04 17.62 4.86
N ILE A 67 -5.64 17.70 6.05
CA ILE A 67 -5.28 18.74 7.02
C ILE A 67 -3.82 18.65 7.40
N LEU A 68 -3.32 17.43 7.64
CA LEU A 68 -1.95 17.22 8.05
C LEU A 68 -0.97 17.68 6.97
N HIS A 69 -1.20 17.26 5.71
CA HIS A 69 -0.46 17.72 4.55
C HIS A 69 -0.49 19.25 4.43
N SER A 70 -1.66 19.87 4.61
CA SER A 70 -1.79 21.34 4.59
C SER A 70 -0.99 22.02 5.71
N LYS A 71 -0.93 21.43 6.91
CA LYS A 71 -0.18 21.97 8.04
C LYS A 71 1.33 21.86 7.88
N ILE A 72 1.83 20.73 7.37
CA ILE A 72 3.27 20.51 7.18
C ILE A 72 3.81 21.14 5.89
N GLY A 73 2.92 21.57 4.98
CA GLY A 73 3.27 22.34 3.79
C GLY A 73 4.31 21.62 2.93
N ASN A 74 5.41 22.31 2.63
CA ASN A 74 6.49 21.79 1.75
C ASN A 74 7.25 20.59 2.33
N LEU A 75 7.06 20.28 3.62
CA LEU A 75 7.60 19.06 4.22
C LEU A 75 6.77 17.83 3.83
N ALA A 76 5.54 18.00 3.36
CA ALA A 76 4.73 16.89 2.85
C ALA A 76 5.42 16.23 1.65
N PRO A 77 5.39 14.89 1.56
CA PRO A 77 5.85 14.19 0.38
C PRO A 77 4.98 14.49 -0.82
N VAL A 78 5.60 14.60 -1.99
CA VAL A 78 4.87 14.57 -3.26
C VAL A 78 4.52 13.11 -3.56
N PRO A 79 3.33 12.79 -4.11
CA PRO A 79 3.05 11.44 -4.58
C PRO A 79 4.15 10.95 -5.53
N ASP A 80 4.60 9.72 -5.31
CA ASP A 80 5.67 9.05 -6.07
C ASP A 80 7.03 9.78 -6.08
N GLU A 81 7.26 10.69 -5.12
CA GLU A 81 8.57 11.30 -4.88
C GLU A 81 9.68 10.24 -4.77
N ILE A 82 10.78 10.47 -5.48
CA ILE A 82 11.94 9.58 -5.47
C ILE A 82 12.83 9.95 -4.28
N ILE A 83 13.21 8.95 -3.50
CA ILE A 83 14.11 9.05 -2.35
C ILE A 83 15.29 8.09 -2.53
N THR A 84 16.36 8.35 -1.80
CA THR A 84 17.50 7.43 -1.69
C THR A 84 17.48 6.76 -0.32
N ILE A 85 17.58 5.42 -0.31
CA ILE A 85 17.57 4.63 0.93
C ILE A 85 18.74 3.65 0.97
N ASP A 86 19.17 3.31 2.18
CA ASP A 86 20.06 2.17 2.43
C ASP A 86 19.23 0.88 2.40
N PRO A 87 19.47 -0.05 1.45
CA PRO A 87 18.69 -1.27 1.33
C PRO A 87 18.79 -2.17 2.56
N THR A 88 19.87 -2.07 3.35
CA THR A 88 20.08 -2.89 4.55
C THR A 88 19.16 -2.50 5.71
N LYS A 89 18.58 -1.29 5.66
CA LYS A 89 17.62 -0.78 6.67
C LYS A 89 16.18 -1.22 6.42
N ILE A 90 15.93 -1.92 5.31
CA ILE A 90 14.62 -2.50 5.01
C ILE A 90 14.36 -3.68 5.94
N CYS A 91 13.29 -3.59 6.73
CA CYS A 91 12.98 -4.60 7.75
C CYS A 91 11.50 -4.94 7.88
N GLY A 92 10.64 -4.41 7.01
CA GLY A 92 9.21 -4.73 7.02
C GLY A 92 8.61 -4.81 5.62
N HIS A 93 7.54 -5.57 5.50
CA HIS A 93 6.76 -5.74 4.27
C HIS A 93 5.34 -5.27 4.49
N MET A 94 4.81 -4.57 3.48
CA MET A 94 3.39 -4.25 3.38
C MET A 94 2.79 -4.99 2.19
N ASP A 95 1.82 -5.86 2.44
CA ASP A 95 1.14 -6.61 1.39
C ASP A 95 0.14 -5.74 0.58
N VAL A 96 -0.40 -6.34 -0.49
CA VAL A 96 -1.33 -5.66 -1.41
C VAL A 96 -2.60 -5.22 -0.70
N GLU A 97 -3.15 -6.04 0.20
CA GLU A 97 -4.42 -5.76 0.89
C GLU A 97 -4.28 -4.57 1.84
N THR A 98 -3.18 -4.54 2.58
CA THR A 98 -2.79 -3.44 3.47
C THR A 98 -2.57 -2.17 2.69
N ALA A 99 -1.75 -2.21 1.62
CA ALA A 99 -1.48 -1.05 0.80
C ALA A 99 -2.77 -0.48 0.17
N SER A 100 -3.66 -1.35 -0.30
CA SER A 100 -4.97 -0.98 -0.85
C SER A 100 -5.88 -0.35 0.21
N SER A 101 -5.87 -0.90 1.43
CA SER A 101 -6.61 -0.34 2.56
C SER A 101 -6.13 1.06 2.91
N PHE A 102 -4.82 1.30 2.98
CA PHE A 102 -4.29 2.65 3.21
C PHE A 102 -4.62 3.61 2.08
N GLN A 103 -4.55 3.17 0.82
CA GLN A 103 -5.00 3.98 -0.30
C GLN A 103 -6.48 4.36 -0.17
N PHE A 104 -7.33 3.40 0.23
CA PHE A 104 -8.75 3.64 0.44
C PHE A 104 -9.01 4.68 1.56
N PHE A 105 -8.31 4.55 2.69
CA PHE A 105 -8.52 5.42 3.87
C PHE A 105 -7.88 6.80 3.73
N THR A 106 -6.73 6.90 3.08
CA THR A 106 -5.99 8.16 2.94
C THR A 106 -6.37 8.92 1.67
N GLY A 107 -6.80 8.21 0.61
CA GLY A 107 -7.00 8.75 -0.73
C GLY A 107 -5.70 8.93 -1.54
N TYR A 108 -4.56 8.48 -1.03
CA TYR A 108 -3.26 8.58 -1.67
C TYR A 108 -2.75 7.20 -2.07
N SER A 109 -2.23 7.05 -3.29
CA SER A 109 -1.50 5.85 -3.72
C SER A 109 -0.06 5.81 -3.20
N SER A 110 0.49 6.97 -2.81
CA SER A 110 1.84 7.21 -2.29
C SER A 110 1.93 8.61 -1.67
N GLY A 111 2.94 8.85 -0.83
CA GLY A 111 3.23 10.15 -0.22
C GLY A 111 2.29 10.58 0.91
N ALA A 112 1.37 9.72 1.35
CA ALA A 112 0.48 10.06 2.46
C ALA A 112 1.26 10.13 3.78
N VAL A 113 1.00 11.17 4.57
CA VAL A 113 1.51 11.28 5.94
C VAL A 113 0.36 10.93 6.88
N ILE A 114 0.57 9.92 7.70
CA ILE A 114 -0.45 9.27 8.52
C ILE A 114 -0.04 9.42 9.98
N HIS A 115 -0.94 9.91 10.82
CA HIS A 115 -0.64 10.24 12.22
C HIS A 115 -1.07 9.14 13.23
N TYR A 116 -1.72 8.07 12.78
CA TYR A 116 -2.11 6.95 13.62
C TYR A 116 -1.14 5.78 13.43
N GLU A 117 -1.12 4.86 14.39
CA GLU A 117 -0.19 3.73 14.51
C GLU A 117 -0.44 2.63 13.45
N TRP A 118 -0.30 2.98 12.17
CA TRP A 118 -0.52 2.07 11.03
C TRP A 118 0.60 1.04 10.90
N ASP A 119 1.79 1.37 11.41
CA ASP A 119 3.03 0.61 11.35
C ASP A 119 3.15 -0.46 12.46
N LYS A 120 2.20 -0.49 13.40
CA LYS A 120 2.05 -1.51 14.45
C LYS A 120 0.90 -2.49 14.20
N ALA A 121 0.11 -2.25 13.16
CA ALA A 121 -1.04 -3.08 12.88
C ALA A 121 -0.61 -4.51 12.50
N LYS A 122 -1.57 -5.45 12.48
CA LYS A 122 -1.40 -6.78 11.85
C LYS A 122 -1.01 -6.70 10.37
N ASP A 123 -1.04 -5.49 9.82
CA ASP A 123 -0.94 -5.14 8.42
C ASP A 123 0.53 -4.96 7.95
N VAL A 124 1.49 -4.88 8.88
CA VAL A 124 2.93 -4.81 8.55
C VAL A 124 3.65 -6.03 9.12
N GLU A 125 4.26 -6.81 8.24
CA GLU A 125 5.07 -7.96 8.62
C GLU A 125 6.53 -7.53 8.74
N TYR A 126 7.04 -7.43 9.98
CA TYR A 126 8.47 -7.20 10.20
C TYR A 126 9.21 -8.52 10.05
N VAL A 127 9.96 -8.64 8.96
CA VAL A 127 10.67 -9.86 8.60
C VAL A 127 12.16 -9.58 8.45
N ASN A 128 12.98 -10.53 8.86
CA ASN A 128 14.35 -10.55 8.40
C ASN A 128 14.33 -10.97 6.92
N PHE A 129 14.47 -9.99 6.03
CA PHE A 129 14.42 -10.21 4.59
C PHE A 129 15.39 -11.30 4.12
N GLN A 130 16.55 -11.42 4.78
CA GLN A 130 17.56 -12.41 4.43
C GLN A 130 17.14 -13.86 4.75
N ASN A 131 16.13 -14.05 5.60
CA ASN A 131 15.59 -15.37 5.93
C ASN A 131 14.51 -15.83 4.95
N LEU A 132 14.03 -14.95 4.06
CA LEU A 132 13.01 -15.30 3.07
C LEU A 132 13.59 -16.25 2.01
N GLU A 133 12.77 -17.19 1.57
CA GLU A 133 13.18 -18.20 0.57
C GLU A 133 13.63 -17.54 -0.75
N LEU A 134 12.97 -16.45 -1.13
CA LEU A 134 13.34 -15.65 -2.28
C LEU A 134 14.76 -15.05 -2.15
N PHE A 135 15.16 -14.57 -0.97
CA PHE A 135 16.52 -14.05 -0.76
C PHE A 135 17.56 -15.18 -0.83
N LYS A 136 17.29 -16.32 -0.18
CA LYS A 136 18.18 -17.48 -0.20
C LYS A 136 18.38 -18.00 -1.62
N SER A 137 17.31 -18.16 -2.39
CA SER A 137 17.36 -18.59 -3.79
C SER A 137 18.15 -17.61 -4.65
N CYS A 138 17.92 -16.28 -4.50
CA CYS A 138 18.72 -15.26 -5.18
C CYS A 138 20.21 -15.35 -4.81
N LYS A 139 20.53 -15.56 -3.52
CA LYS A 139 21.92 -15.70 -3.06
C LYS A 139 22.58 -16.95 -3.63
N ARG A 140 21.89 -18.10 -3.64
CA ARG A 140 22.38 -19.34 -4.27
C ARG A 140 22.70 -19.13 -5.75
N ARG A 141 21.79 -18.48 -6.48
CA ARG A 141 22.02 -18.17 -7.89
C ARG A 141 23.19 -17.20 -8.09
N TRP A 142 23.09 -16.00 -7.54
CA TRP A 142 23.96 -14.87 -7.90
C TRP A 142 25.32 -14.84 -7.20
N ILE A 143 25.41 -15.45 -6.01
CA ILE A 143 26.65 -15.47 -5.23
C ILE A 143 27.31 -16.84 -5.27
N HIS A 144 26.52 -17.93 -5.23
CA HIS A 144 27.05 -19.29 -5.22
C HIS A 144 27.06 -19.96 -6.61
N GLY A 145 26.48 -19.34 -7.63
CA GLY A 145 26.55 -19.82 -9.01
C GLY A 145 25.68 -21.03 -9.31
N CYS A 146 24.76 -21.42 -8.42
CA CYS A 146 23.81 -22.50 -8.69
C CYS A 146 22.92 -22.16 -9.89
N SER A 147 22.37 -23.17 -10.56
CA SER A 147 21.32 -22.93 -11.55
C SER A 147 20.01 -22.54 -10.85
N TRP A 148 19.09 -21.90 -11.56
CA TRP A 148 17.80 -21.55 -10.95
C TRP A 148 16.99 -22.79 -10.60
N GLU A 149 17.07 -23.83 -11.43
CA GLU A 149 16.42 -25.14 -11.28
C GLU A 149 16.77 -25.84 -9.97
N GLU A 150 17.95 -25.56 -9.42
CA GLU A 150 18.41 -26.09 -8.14
C GLU A 150 17.88 -25.30 -6.93
N THR A 151 17.28 -24.12 -7.15
CA THR A 151 16.77 -23.25 -6.09
C THR A 151 15.36 -23.63 -5.67
N GLU A 152 15.08 -23.48 -4.38
CA GLU A 152 13.79 -23.80 -3.76
C GLU A 152 12.66 -22.93 -4.35
N LEU A 153 12.94 -21.64 -4.63
CA LEU A 153 11.95 -20.74 -5.23
C LEU A 153 11.53 -21.19 -6.63
N TYR A 154 12.48 -21.64 -7.46
CA TYR A 154 12.16 -22.14 -8.79
C TYR A 154 11.35 -23.43 -8.72
N GLN A 155 11.79 -24.38 -7.89
CA GLN A 155 11.12 -25.66 -7.70
C GLN A 155 9.68 -25.47 -7.21
N PHE A 156 9.46 -24.53 -6.27
CA PHE A 156 8.12 -24.14 -5.83
C PHE A 156 7.23 -23.68 -6.99
N TYR A 157 7.72 -22.80 -7.87
CA TYR A 157 6.92 -22.33 -9.00
C TYR A 157 6.66 -23.43 -10.04
N VAL A 158 7.65 -24.28 -10.33
CA VAL A 158 7.48 -25.44 -11.23
C VAL A 158 6.43 -26.41 -10.68
N GLU A 159 6.45 -26.68 -9.37
CA GLU A 159 5.44 -27.51 -8.71
C GLU A 159 4.04 -26.90 -8.83
N CYS A 160 3.89 -25.59 -8.58
CA CYS A 160 2.61 -24.92 -8.78
C CYS A 160 2.11 -25.05 -10.22
N LEU A 161 2.97 -24.79 -11.20
CA LEU A 161 2.65 -24.86 -12.63
C LEU A 161 2.23 -26.27 -13.06
N ASN A 162 2.99 -27.30 -12.64
CA ASN A 162 2.70 -28.69 -12.98
C ASN A 162 1.39 -29.19 -12.35
N ASN A 163 1.04 -28.69 -11.16
CA ASN A 163 -0.18 -29.06 -10.45
C ASN A 163 -1.38 -28.16 -10.79
N GLY A 164 -1.22 -27.19 -11.71
CA GLY A 164 -2.28 -26.23 -12.05
C GLY A 164 -2.68 -25.31 -10.89
N ILE A 165 -1.79 -25.12 -9.90
CA ILE A 165 -2.00 -24.20 -8.79
C ILE A 165 -1.72 -22.78 -9.30
N PRO A 166 -2.69 -21.85 -9.20
CA PRO A 166 -2.47 -20.47 -9.61
C PRO A 166 -1.25 -19.86 -8.90
N CYS A 167 -0.30 -19.38 -9.69
CA CYS A 167 0.89 -18.71 -9.18
C CYS A 167 1.22 -17.48 -10.04
N ARG A 168 2.42 -16.91 -9.87
CA ARG A 168 2.84 -15.71 -10.59
C ARG A 168 2.96 -15.89 -12.11
N PHE A 169 3.18 -17.13 -12.55
CA PHE A 169 3.49 -17.47 -13.94
C PHE A 169 2.40 -18.41 -14.48
N ASN A 170 2.20 -18.39 -15.80
CA ASN A 170 1.28 -19.31 -16.46
C ASN A 170 2.01 -20.52 -17.08
N THR A 171 3.31 -20.38 -17.35
CA THR A 171 4.13 -21.44 -17.95
C THR A 171 5.53 -21.46 -17.36
N ILE A 172 6.21 -22.61 -17.50
CA ILE A 172 7.63 -22.75 -17.12
C ILE A 172 8.51 -21.81 -17.95
N LYS A 173 8.21 -21.65 -19.25
CA LYS A 173 8.93 -20.74 -20.14
C LYS A 173 8.88 -19.28 -19.66
N GLU A 174 7.71 -18.80 -19.22
CA GLU A 174 7.57 -17.45 -18.65
C GLU A 174 8.40 -17.26 -17.37
N LEU A 175 8.50 -18.31 -16.53
CA LEU A 175 9.34 -18.32 -15.34
C LEU A 175 10.82 -18.23 -15.71
N GLU A 176 11.28 -19.05 -16.65
CA GLU A 176 12.67 -19.08 -17.15
C GLU A 176 13.06 -17.72 -17.75
N GLU A 177 12.26 -17.18 -18.67
CA GLU A 177 12.49 -15.86 -19.28
C GLU A 177 12.56 -14.75 -18.22
N ARG A 178 11.72 -14.84 -17.18
CA ARG A 178 11.74 -13.87 -16.09
C ARG A 178 13.05 -13.93 -15.32
N TYR A 179 13.57 -15.12 -15.06
CA TYR A 179 14.77 -15.36 -14.27
C TYR A 179 16.05 -15.05 -15.04
N GLU A 180 16.10 -15.34 -16.34
CA GLU A 180 17.18 -14.88 -17.21
C GLU A 180 17.27 -13.34 -17.21
N LYS A 181 16.13 -12.66 -17.31
CA LYS A 181 16.08 -11.20 -17.19
C LYS A 181 16.55 -10.70 -15.81
N LEU A 182 16.29 -11.44 -14.73
CA LEU A 182 16.78 -11.07 -13.41
C LEU A 182 18.30 -11.18 -13.32
N ASP A 183 18.90 -12.23 -13.90
CA ASP A 183 20.35 -12.39 -13.95
C ASP A 183 21.02 -11.23 -14.72
N GLN A 184 20.44 -10.84 -15.87
CA GLN A 184 20.92 -9.69 -16.64
C GLN A 184 20.91 -8.40 -15.81
N ILE A 185 19.80 -8.11 -15.11
CA ILE A 185 19.69 -6.92 -14.26
C ILE A 185 20.68 -7.00 -13.09
N PHE A 186 20.86 -8.16 -12.48
CA PHE A 186 21.79 -8.33 -11.38
C PHE A 186 23.23 -8.04 -11.82
N GLU A 187 23.69 -8.59 -12.95
CA GLU A 187 25.04 -8.36 -13.46
C GLU A 187 25.26 -6.90 -13.89
N GLU A 188 24.24 -6.25 -14.48
CA GLU A 188 24.28 -4.82 -14.77
C GLU A 188 24.44 -3.98 -13.50
N VAL A 189 23.62 -4.23 -12.48
CA VAL A 189 23.69 -3.49 -11.21
C VAL A 189 25.00 -3.76 -10.48
N LYS A 190 25.49 -5.01 -10.48
CA LYS A 190 26.74 -5.40 -9.84
C LYS A 190 27.94 -4.71 -10.48
N SER A 191 27.98 -4.63 -11.81
CA SER A 191 29.07 -3.99 -12.55
C SER A 191 29.02 -2.47 -12.49
N THR A 192 27.83 -1.87 -12.64
CA THR A 192 27.66 -0.40 -12.67
C THR A 192 27.53 0.24 -11.30
N ARG A 193 27.21 -0.55 -10.28
CA ARG A 193 26.88 -0.09 -8.92
C ARG A 193 25.66 0.85 -8.88
N LYS A 194 24.79 0.77 -9.88
CA LYS A 194 23.63 1.65 -10.05
C LYS A 194 22.39 0.83 -10.34
N MET A 195 21.27 1.24 -9.78
CA MET A 195 19.96 0.74 -10.22
C MET A 195 19.29 1.73 -11.17
N SER A 196 18.34 1.22 -11.97
CA SER A 196 17.40 2.03 -12.73
C SER A 196 16.64 3.00 -11.83
N ASP A 197 16.55 4.26 -12.27
CA ASP A 197 15.75 5.32 -11.68
C ASP A 197 14.37 5.47 -12.37
N LYS A 198 14.08 4.62 -13.36
CA LYS A 198 12.79 4.61 -14.05
C LYS A 198 11.68 4.32 -13.04
N HIS A 199 10.63 5.12 -13.09
CA HIS A 199 9.53 5.06 -12.11
C HIS A 199 8.89 3.66 -11.96
N SER A 200 8.80 2.88 -13.05
CA SER A 200 8.28 1.49 -13.04
C SER A 200 9.17 0.51 -12.25
N ASP A 201 10.45 0.85 -12.12
CA ASP A 201 11.46 -0.01 -11.53
C ASP A 201 11.68 0.32 -10.05
N LEU A 202 11.22 1.49 -9.58
CA LEU A 202 11.39 1.91 -8.19
C LEU A 202 10.58 1.06 -7.22
N VAL A 203 11.24 0.62 -6.15
CA VAL A 203 10.57 -0.03 -5.01
C VAL A 203 9.84 1.03 -4.20
N LYS A 204 8.57 0.76 -3.83
CA LYS A 204 7.83 1.65 -2.93
C LYS A 204 8.30 1.42 -1.50
N ILE A 205 8.74 2.47 -0.81
CA ILE A 205 9.23 2.40 0.56
C ILE A 205 8.40 3.32 1.46
N SER A 206 7.77 2.73 2.46
CA SER A 206 7.05 3.42 3.52
C SER A 206 7.95 3.55 4.76
N VAL A 207 7.71 4.55 5.60
CA VAL A 207 8.53 4.84 6.78
C VAL A 207 7.67 4.74 8.04
N ALA A 208 7.98 3.76 8.88
CA ALA A 208 7.31 3.53 10.17
C ALA A 208 7.55 4.68 11.17
N LYS A 209 6.86 4.66 12.31
CA LYS A 209 6.98 5.67 13.36
C LYS A 209 8.41 5.86 13.86
N ASP A 210 9.14 4.77 14.00
CA ASP A 210 10.51 4.72 14.49
C ASP A 210 11.57 4.81 13.37
N GLY A 211 11.16 5.13 12.15
CA GLY A 211 12.06 5.24 11.00
C GLY A 211 12.39 3.91 10.33
N ARG A 212 11.85 2.78 10.78
CA ARG A 212 11.99 1.51 10.04
C ARG A 212 11.44 1.63 8.62
N LEU A 213 12.15 1.03 7.65
CA LEU A 213 11.77 1.05 6.25
C LEU A 213 10.93 -0.19 5.90
N ILE A 214 9.77 0.05 5.31
CA ILE A 214 8.80 -0.98 4.94
C ILE A 214 8.63 -0.97 3.43
N TRP A 215 9.01 -2.05 2.75
CA TRP A 215 8.80 -2.13 1.30
C TRP A 215 7.35 -2.51 0.98
N GLY A 216 6.85 -1.98 -0.13
CA GLY A 216 5.49 -2.22 -0.58
C GLY A 216 5.26 -3.61 -1.16
N PRO A 217 4.11 -3.84 -1.81
CA PRO A 217 3.72 -5.19 -2.25
C PRO A 217 4.68 -5.81 -3.28
N ASP A 218 5.33 -4.96 -4.07
CA ASP A 218 6.23 -5.33 -5.15
C ASP A 218 7.67 -4.86 -4.92
N GLY A 219 8.60 -5.48 -5.63
CA GLY A 219 10.00 -5.05 -5.67
C GLY A 219 10.96 -5.93 -4.88
N ARG A 220 10.51 -7.06 -4.31
CA ARG A 220 11.34 -8.01 -3.55
C ARG A 220 12.64 -8.41 -4.28
N HIS A 221 12.56 -8.77 -5.56
CA HIS A 221 13.76 -9.09 -6.34
C HIS A 221 14.73 -7.90 -6.47
N ARG A 222 14.23 -6.66 -6.57
CA ARG A 222 15.08 -5.46 -6.66
C ARG A 222 15.77 -5.15 -5.33
N VAL A 223 15.09 -5.41 -4.22
CA VAL A 223 15.71 -5.37 -2.89
C VAL A 223 16.81 -6.45 -2.79
N CYS A 224 16.56 -7.68 -3.24
CA CYS A 224 17.60 -8.72 -3.31
C CYS A 224 18.79 -8.28 -4.16
N ILE A 225 18.55 -7.71 -5.34
CA ILE A 225 19.61 -7.24 -6.24
C ILE A 225 20.45 -6.16 -5.54
N ALA A 226 19.82 -5.16 -4.92
CA ALA A 226 20.55 -4.11 -4.20
C ALA A 226 21.41 -4.68 -3.06
N LEU A 227 20.83 -5.58 -2.24
CA LEU A 227 21.53 -6.20 -1.11
C LEU A 227 22.68 -7.11 -1.55
N LEU A 228 22.45 -8.00 -2.52
CA LEU A 228 23.43 -8.99 -2.96
C LEU A 228 24.50 -8.42 -3.88
N ALA A 229 24.19 -7.35 -4.62
CA ALA A 229 25.21 -6.54 -5.26
C ALA A 229 26.03 -5.80 -4.19
N GLY A 230 25.46 -5.52 -3.01
CA GLY A 230 26.13 -4.81 -1.91
C GLY A 230 26.08 -3.30 -2.06
N LEU A 231 24.99 -2.76 -2.62
CA LEU A 231 24.80 -1.31 -2.76
C LEU A 231 24.62 -0.66 -1.39
N GLU A 232 25.27 0.49 -1.18
CA GLU A 232 25.08 1.32 0.02
C GLU A 232 23.79 2.15 -0.04
N SER A 233 23.29 2.36 -1.26
CA SER A 233 22.10 3.16 -1.51
C SER A 233 21.35 2.65 -2.74
N MET A 234 20.02 2.73 -2.72
CA MET A 234 19.16 2.47 -3.88
C MET A 234 18.09 3.55 -4.03
N PRO A 235 17.70 3.91 -5.27
CA PRO A 235 16.55 4.76 -5.49
C PRO A 235 15.25 4.00 -5.16
N ALA A 236 14.32 4.70 -4.54
CA ALA A 236 13.01 4.20 -4.19
C ALA A 236 11.95 5.29 -4.40
N ARG A 237 10.69 4.91 -4.50
CA ARG A 237 9.57 5.87 -4.47
C ARG A 237 8.93 5.86 -3.10
N VAL A 238 8.49 7.03 -2.65
CA VAL A 238 7.83 7.18 -1.36
C VAL A 238 6.53 6.37 -1.31
N GLY A 239 6.34 5.65 -0.21
CA GLY A 239 5.11 4.97 0.16
C GLY A 239 4.30 5.81 1.14
N PHE A 240 3.91 5.21 2.26
CA PHE A 240 3.24 5.91 3.36
C PHE A 240 4.26 6.32 4.42
N ILE A 241 4.03 7.44 5.10
CA ILE A 241 4.93 7.97 6.12
C ILE A 241 4.18 8.13 7.42
N HIS A 242 4.72 7.61 8.50
CA HIS A 242 4.22 7.94 9.82
C HIS A 242 4.60 9.39 10.19
N PHE A 243 3.66 10.18 10.70
CA PHE A 243 3.89 11.61 10.98
C PHE A 243 5.13 11.87 11.85
N GLU A 244 5.36 11.02 12.86
CA GLU A 244 6.52 11.15 13.76
C GLU A 244 7.87 10.85 13.09
N SER A 245 7.88 10.20 11.92
CA SER A 245 9.13 9.95 11.17
C SER A 245 9.39 10.96 10.06
N LEU A 246 8.65 12.08 10.03
CA LEU A 246 8.78 13.09 8.99
C LEU A 246 10.21 13.66 8.91
N ASP A 247 10.84 13.96 10.04
CA ASP A 247 12.22 14.47 10.09
C ASP A 247 13.21 13.44 9.55
N TYR A 248 13.05 12.17 9.93
CA TYR A 248 13.87 11.09 9.41
C TYR A 248 13.67 10.90 7.90
N PHE A 249 12.44 10.97 7.41
CA PHE A 249 12.14 10.95 5.98
C PHE A 249 12.83 12.09 5.21
N GLN A 250 12.89 13.31 5.76
CA GLN A 250 13.59 14.43 5.10
C GLN A 250 15.06 14.11 4.81
N THR A 251 15.70 13.22 5.59
CA THR A 251 17.11 12.81 5.36
C THR A 251 17.29 11.94 4.11
N MET A 252 16.21 11.33 3.60
CA MET A 252 16.24 10.44 2.43
C MET A 252 15.92 11.15 1.12
N ARG A 253 15.41 12.39 1.20
CA ARG A 253 15.16 13.21 0.01
C ARG A 253 16.49 13.48 -0.69
N PHE A 254 16.49 13.35 -2.02
CA PHE A 254 17.63 13.78 -2.83
C PHE A 254 17.96 15.24 -2.48
N LYS A 255 19.20 15.49 -2.06
CA LYS A 255 19.77 16.83 -2.01
C LYS A 255 20.45 17.14 -3.34
#